data_AF-C4GLK3-F1
#
_entry.id   AF-C4GLK3-F1
#
_cell.length_a   1.000
_cell.length_b   1.000
_cell.length_c   1.000
_cell.angle_alpha   90.00
_cell.angle_beta   90.00
_cell.angle_gamma   90.00
#
_symmetry.space_group_name_H-M   'P 1'
#
loop_
_entity.id
_entity.type
_entity.pdbx_description
1 polymer ?
#
loop_
_entity_poly.entity_id
_entity_poly.type
_entity_poly.pdbx_seq_one_letter_code
_entity_poly.pdbx_strand_id
1 'polypeptide(L)' 'MQVTTSAIINGEFADQYGKRGSQFSENGMPTYSIPFEISGAPEGTQSFAVVLEDKDAITASGFVQLGEHRQ' A
#
# COMPACT_ATOMS: atom_id res chain seq x y z
N MET A 1 9.60 -9.85 -12.95
CA MET A 1 9.18 -9.40 -11.61
C MET A 1 7.70 -9.10 -11.61
N GLN A 2 6.99 -9.59 -10.60
CA GLN A 2 5.55 -9.40 -10.41
C GLN A 2 5.31 -9.04 -8.95
N VAL A 3 4.31 -8.19 -8.69
CA VAL A 3 3.83 -7.88 -7.34
C VAL A 3 2.39 -8.37 -7.22
N THR A 4 2.09 -9.13 -6.17
CA THR A 4 0.74 -9.65 -5.90
C THR A 4 0.30 -9.25 -4.50
N THR A 5 -1.00 -9.11 -4.29
CA THR A 5 -1.58 -8.76 -2.99
C THR A 5 -2.91 -9.46 -2.81
N SER A 6 -3.19 -9.90 -1.59
CA SER A 6 -4.50 -10.42 -1.18
C SER A 6 -5.44 -9.32 -0.68
N ALA A 7 -4.99 -8.07 -0.60
CA ALA A 7 -5.77 -6.97 -0.05
C ALA A 7 -6.85 -6.43 -0.99
N ILE A 8 -6.77 -6.72 -2.29
CA ILE A 8 -7.75 -6.28 -3.28
C ILE A 8 -8.81 -7.37 -3.45
N ILE A 9 -10.04 -7.07 -3.06
CA ILE A 9 -11.20 -7.95 -3.16
C ILE A 9 -12.23 -7.26 -4.04
N ASN A 10 -12.66 -7.92 -5.12
CA ASN A 10 -13.60 -7.36 -6.11
C ASN A 10 -13.16 -6.01 -6.72
N GLY A 11 -11.85 -5.80 -6.87
CA GLY A 11 -11.29 -4.59 -7.46
C GLY A 11 -11.07 -3.42 -6.50
N GLU A 12 -11.40 -3.60 -5.21
CA GLU A 12 -11.21 -2.57 -4.17
C GLU A 12 -10.31 -3.09 -3.04
N PHE A 13 -9.57 -2.20 -2.38
CA PHE A 13 -8.88 -2.55 -1.14
C PHE A 13 -9.91 -2.89 -0.06
N ALA A 14 -9.69 -4.01 0.65
CA ALA A 14 -10.52 -4.40 1.78
C ALA A 14 -10.51 -3.30 2.86
N ASP A 15 -11.66 -3.06 3.48
CA ASP A 15 -11.89 -1.93 4.39
C ASP A 15 -10.85 -1.81 5.50
N GLN A 16 -10.33 -2.94 6.00
CA GLN A 16 -9.33 -3.00 7.06
C GLN A 16 -8.00 -2.28 6.76
N TYR A 17 -7.71 -2.00 5.48
CA TYR A 17 -6.47 -1.31 5.06
C TYR A 17 -6.65 0.19 4.85
N GLY A 18 -7.81 0.75 5.18
CA GLY A 18 -8.09 2.16 5.01
C GLY A 18 -8.99 2.73 6.10
N LYS A 19 -9.46 3.96 5.87
CA LYS A 19 -10.29 4.70 6.84
C LYS A 19 -11.63 4.03 7.20
N ARG A 20 -12.07 3.03 6.41
CA ARG A 20 -13.33 2.30 6.60
C ARG A 20 -13.19 1.09 7.54
N GLY A 21 -11.96 0.70 7.87
CA GLY A 21 -11.65 -0.43 8.74
C GLY A 21 -11.83 -0.11 10.22
N SER A 22 -11.33 -1.00 11.07
CA SER A 22 -11.26 -0.81 12.53
C SER A 22 -9.82 -0.79 13.05
N GLN A 23 -8.84 -0.98 12.16
CA GLN A 23 -7.42 -1.12 12.47
C GLN A 23 -6.77 0.26 12.50
N PHE A 24 -7.05 1.00 13.57
CA PHE A 24 -6.47 2.31 13.81
C PHE A 24 -5.35 2.22 14.85
N SER A 25 -4.34 3.09 14.70
CA SER A 25 -3.35 3.33 15.75
C SER A 25 -3.98 4.02 16.97
N GLU A 26 -3.24 4.16 18.06
CA GLU A 26 -3.68 4.90 19.26
C GLU A 26 -4.11 6.35 18.92
N ASN A 27 -3.53 6.95 17.87
CA ASN A 27 -3.86 8.29 17.40
C ASN A 27 -5.01 8.32 16.37
N GLY A 28 -5.71 7.20 16.16
CA GLY A 28 -6.85 7.12 15.24
C GLY A 28 -6.47 7.06 13.75
N MET A 29 -5.20 6.87 13.42
CA MET A 29 -4.73 6.80 12.02
C MET A 29 -4.81 5.36 11.49
N PRO A 30 -5.33 5.12 10.28
CA PRO A 30 -5.35 3.79 9.67
C PRO A 30 -3.95 3.44 9.18
N THR A 31 -3.16 2.75 10.00
CA THR A 31 -1.74 2.42 9.73
C THR A 31 -1.52 0.94 9.40
N TYR A 32 -2.58 0.15 9.25
CA TYR A 32 -2.46 -1.26 8.93
C TYR A 32 -2.08 -1.45 7.45
N SER A 33 -0.88 -2.01 7.24
CA SER A 33 -0.29 -2.13 5.90
C SER A 33 -0.92 -3.24 5.07
N ILE A 34 -0.96 -3.04 3.76
CA ILE A 34 -1.41 -4.03 2.78
C ILE A 34 -0.37 -5.16 2.67
N PRO A 35 -0.74 -6.44 2.79
CA PRO A 35 0.15 -7.55 2.48
C PRO A 35 0.43 -7.59 0.97
N PHE A 36 1.69 -7.81 0.59
CA PHE A 36 2.06 -8.05 -0.79
C PHE A 36 3.27 -8.98 -0.89
N GLU A 37 3.41 -9.62 -2.04
CA GLU A 37 4.53 -10.49 -2.37
C GLU A 37 5.17 -10.03 -3.68
N ILE A 38 6.50 -10.06 -3.74
CA ILE A 38 7.29 -9.81 -4.95
C ILE A 38 7.86 -11.14 -5.43
N SER A 39 7.58 -11.52 -6.68
CA SER A 39 8.07 -12.75 -7.28
C SER A 39 8.83 -12.50 -8.59
N GLY A 40 9.73 -13.41 -8.95
CA GLY A 40 10.52 -13.33 -10.20
C GLY A 40 11.41 -12.08 -10.28
N ALA A 41 12.09 -11.75 -9.19
CA ALA A 41 13.08 -10.69 -9.18
C ALA A 41 14.32 -11.07 -10.02
N PRO A 42 15.00 -10.09 -10.66
CA PRO A 42 16.23 -10.35 -11.40
C PRO A 42 17.33 -10.98 -10.52
N GLU A 43 18.18 -11.82 -11.12
CA GLU A 43 19.36 -12.38 -10.44
C GLU A 43 20.28 -11.26 -9.96
N GLY A 44 20.82 -11.40 -8.74
CA GLY A 44 21.66 -10.38 -8.10
C GLY A 44 20.90 -9.20 -7.47
N THR A 45 19.56 -9.26 -7.38
CA THR A 45 18.78 -8.28 -6.61
C THR A 45 19.10 -8.39 -5.12
N GLN A 46 19.58 -7.31 -4.51
CA GLN A 46 20.03 -7.29 -3.11
C GLN A 46 18.95 -6.80 -2.14
N SER A 47 18.04 -5.93 -2.59
CA SER A 47 16.99 -5.33 -1.77
C SER A 47 15.88 -4.76 -2.64
N PHE A 48 14.74 -4.43 -2.01
CA PHE A 48 13.62 -3.77 -2.63
C PHE A 48 13.25 -2.50 -1.87
N ALA A 49 12.68 -1.53 -2.58
CA ALA A 49 11.98 -0.40 -1.98
C ALA A 49 10.59 -0.32 -2.61
N VAL A 50 9.57 -0.07 -1.80
CA VAL A 50 8.18 -0.03 -2.26
C VAL A 50 7.56 1.32 -1.90
N VAL A 51 6.95 1.95 -2.89
CA VAL A 51 6.22 3.21 -2.76
C VAL A 51 4.79 2.96 -3.23
N LEU A 52 3.82 3.33 -2.39
CA LEU A 52 2.40 3.34 -2.74
C LEU A 52 1.96 4.78 -2.97
N GLU A 53 1.46 5.08 -4.15
CA GLU A 53 1.03 6.42 -4.57
C GLU A 53 -0.48 6.46 -4.87
N ASP A 54 -1.16 7.45 -4.34
CA ASP A 54 -2.54 7.80 -4.72
C ASP A 54 -2.53 9.05 -5.61
N LYS A 55 -2.74 8.85 -6.92
CA LYS A 55 -2.76 9.92 -7.92
C LYS A 55 -4.08 10.70 -7.91
N ASP A 56 -5.16 10.11 -7.42
CA ASP A 56 -6.48 10.75 -7.40
C ASP A 56 -6.55 11.83 -6.30
N ALA A 57 -5.66 11.74 -5.30
CA ALA A 57 -5.47 12.73 -4.25
C ALA A 57 -5.19 14.14 -4.78
N ILE A 58 -4.62 14.29 -5.99
CA ILE A 58 -4.33 15.61 -6.60
C ILE A 58 -5.57 16.51 -6.60
N THR A 59 -6.76 15.96 -6.86
CA THR A 59 -8.01 16.74 -6.89
C THR A 59 -8.45 17.22 -5.52
N ALA A 60 -8.04 16.52 -4.45
CA ALA A 60 -8.39 16.83 -3.07
C ALA A 60 -7.36 17.75 -2.37
N SER A 61 -6.07 17.56 -2.64
CA SER A 61 -4.97 18.19 -1.89
C SER A 61 -4.05 19.08 -2.73
N GLY A 62 -4.11 18.98 -4.07
CA GLY A 62 -3.19 19.65 -4.98
C GLY A 62 -1.85 18.93 -5.19
N PHE A 63 -1.64 17.75 -4.60
CA PHE A 63 -0.43 16.93 -4.75
C PHE A 63 -0.72 15.42 -4.61
N VAL A 64 0.20 14.57 -5.10
CA VAL A 64 0.11 13.11 -4.97
C VAL A 64 0.38 12.71 -3.51
N GLN A 65 -0.43 11.80 -2.97
CA GLN A 65 -0.21 11.27 -1.62
C GLN A 65 0.69 10.02 -1.68
N LEU A 66 1.63 9.92 -0.73
CA LEU A 66 2.66 8.89 -0.66
C LEU A 66 2.52 8.04 0.61
N GLY A 67 2.68 6.72 0.46
CA GLY A 67 2.96 5.77 1.53
C GLY A 67 4.29 5.04 1.28
N GLU A 68 5.14 4.94 2.30
CA GLU A 68 6.44 4.26 2.21
C GLU A 68 6.44 2.99 3.07
N HIS A 69 6.93 1.88 2.52
CA HIS A 69 7.18 0.65 3.26
C HIS A 69 8.58 0.11 2.90
N ARG A 70 9.43 -0.11 3.91
CA ARG A 70 10.77 -0.68 3.72
C ARG A 70 10.75 -2.16 4.14
N GLN A 71 11.18 -3.04 3.24
CA GLN A 71 11.39 -4.46 3.49
C GLN A 71 12.88 -4.80 3.47
#